data_AF-A0ABD5DE82-F1
#
_entry.id   AF-A0ABD5DE82-F1
#
_cell.length_a   1.000
_cell.length_b   1.000
_cell.length_c   1.000
_cell.angle_alpha   90.00
_cell.angle_beta   90.00
_cell.angle_gamma   90.00
#
_symmetry.space_group_name_H-M   'P 1'
#
loop_
_entity.id
_entity.type
_entity.pdbx_description
1 polymer ?
#
loop_
_entity_poly.entity_id
_entity_poly.type
_entity_poly.pdbx_seq_one_letter_code
_entity_poly.pdbx_strand_id
1 'polypeptide(L)'
;EDGALMSPVKPRTVNLEQRNLSSVFGTLKKLVHWSAPNPLAGLPTFKIAEGELAFLAPDDIKRLLDACADSQSSSLLMIAKICLATGARWS
;
A
#
# COMPACT_ATOMS: atom_id res chain seq x y z
N GLU A 1 -35.29 10.49 -1.24
CA GLU A 1 -33.84 10.57 -1.47
C GLU A 1 -33.43 9.29 -2.15
N ASP A 2 -33.17 9.36 -3.45
CA ASP A 2 -32.85 8.21 -4.29
C ASP A 2 -31.53 7.59 -3.81
N GLY A 3 -31.64 6.45 -3.11
CA GLY A 3 -30.52 5.62 -2.71
C GLY A 3 -29.92 4.95 -3.94
N ALA A 4 -29.16 5.73 -4.72
CA ALA A 4 -28.35 5.19 -5.79
C ALA A 4 -27.40 4.15 -5.19
N LEU A 5 -27.48 2.91 -5.68
CA LEU A 5 -26.57 1.83 -5.31
C LEU A 5 -25.14 2.29 -5.62
N MET A 6 -24.34 2.51 -4.58
CA MET A 6 -22.93 2.84 -4.75
C MET A 6 -22.23 1.72 -5.52
N SER A 7 -21.19 2.08 -6.28
CA SER A 7 -20.44 1.09 -7.04
C SER A 7 -19.84 0.03 -6.10
N PRO A 8 -19.81 -1.25 -6.52
CA PRO A 8 -19.25 -2.32 -5.68
C PRO A 8 -17.79 -2.03 -5.31
N VAL A 9 -17.51 -2.02 -4.01
CA VAL A 9 -16.16 -1.81 -3.47
C VAL A 9 -15.33 -3.08 -3.66
N LYS A 10 -14.10 -2.95 -4.15
CA LYS A 10 -13.19 -4.09 -4.34
C LYS A 10 -12.83 -4.72 -2.98
N PRO A 11 -12.72 -6.07 -2.87
CA PRO A 11 -12.34 -6.74 -1.63
C PRO A 11 -11.04 -6.24 -1.00
N ARG A 12 -10.05 -5.87 -1.83
CA ARG A 12 -8.79 -5.25 -1.39
C ARG A 12 -9.01 -3.95 -0.62
N THR A 13 -9.93 -3.11 -1.11
CA THR A 13 -10.28 -1.85 -0.47
C THR A 13 -10.94 -2.12 0.88
N VAL A 14 -11.88 -3.07 0.96
CA VAL A 14 -12.52 -3.43 2.23
C VAL A 14 -11.50 -3.94 3.27
N ASN A 15 -10.58 -4.82 2.85
CA ASN A 15 -9.49 -5.30 3.72
C ASN A 15 -8.55 -4.18 4.19
N LEU A 16 -8.35 -3.13 3.38
CA LEU A 16 -7.56 -1.98 3.78
C LEU A 16 -8.29 -1.16 4.85
N GLU A 17 -9.55 -0.83 4.62
CA GLU A 17 -10.35 -0.07 5.58
C GLU A 17 -10.52 -0.81 6.91
N GLN A 18 -10.77 -2.12 6.88
CA GLN A 18 -10.82 -2.95 8.08
C GLN A 18 -9.51 -2.87 8.87
N ARG A 19 -8.34 -2.92 8.21
CA ARG A 19 -7.03 -2.79 8.87
C ARG A 19 -6.82 -1.40 9.44
N ASN A 20 -7.19 -0.36 8.71
CA ASN A 20 -7.09 1.03 9.17
C ASN A 20 -7.93 1.24 10.44
N LEU A 21 -9.20 0.86 10.42
CA LEU A 21 -10.09 0.94 11.57
C LEU A 21 -9.58 0.10 12.75
N SER A 22 -9.07 -1.10 12.48
CA SER A 22 -8.47 -1.94 13.52
C SER A 22 -7.28 -1.25 14.18
N SER A 23 -6.44 -0.55 13.40
CA SER A 23 -5.33 0.24 13.90
C SER A 23 -5.77 1.43 14.75
N VAL A 24 -6.87 2.11 14.37
CA VAL A 24 -7.47 3.19 15.15
C VAL A 24 -7.85 2.69 16.54
N PHE A 25 -8.63 1.60 16.65
CA PHE A 25 -9.02 1.03 17.94
C PHE A 25 -7.83 0.48 18.73
N GLY A 26 -6.84 -0.09 18.05
CA GLY A 26 -5.58 -0.49 18.68
C GLY A 26 -4.83 0.69 19.30
N THR A 27 -4.84 1.84 18.63
CA THR A 27 -4.22 3.08 19.12
C THR A 27 -5.01 3.69 20.28
N LEU A 28 -6.33 3.79 20.17
CA LEU A 28 -7.18 4.28 21.26
C LEU A 28 -7.02 3.44 22.53
N LYS A 29 -6.88 2.10 22.37
CA LYS A 29 -6.61 1.20 23.49
C LYS A 29 -5.26 1.49 24.15
N LYS A 30 -4.20 1.71 23.37
CA LYS A 30 -2.87 2.08 23.89
C LYS A 30 -2.88 3.41 24.64
N LEU A 31 -3.69 4.37 24.18
CA LEU A 31 -3.88 5.67 24.81
C LEU A 31 -4.88 5.65 25.98
N VAL A 32 -5.37 4.47 26.38
CA VAL A 32 -6.32 4.30 27.50
C VAL A 32 -7.68 5.00 27.26
N HIS A 33 -7.98 5.34 26.01
CA HIS A 33 -9.29 5.88 25.60
C HIS A 33 -10.30 4.78 25.21
N TRP A 34 -9.85 3.53 25.10
CA TRP A 34 -10.69 2.38 24.77
C TRP A 34 -10.38 1.18 25.67
N SER A 35 -11.33 0.79 26.51
CA SER A 35 -11.18 -0.29 27.50
C SER A 35 -11.57 -1.67 26.95
N ALA A 36 -12.46 -1.71 25.96
CA ALA A 36 -12.96 -2.95 25.37
C ALA A 36 -11.91 -3.62 24.44
N PRO A 37 -12.16 -4.86 24.00
CA PRO A 37 -11.43 -5.45 22.87
C PRO A 37 -11.59 -4.60 21.60
N ASN A 38 -10.70 -4.80 20.64
CA ASN A 38 -10.85 -4.17 19.32
C ASN A 38 -12.15 -4.68 18.67
N PRO A 39 -13.08 -3.81 18.26
CA PRO A 39 -14.37 -4.23 17.67
C PRO A 39 -14.24 -5.10 16.43
N LEU A 40 -13.11 -5.01 15.72
CA LEU A 40 -12.83 -5.78 14.52
C LEU A 40 -12.03 -7.05 14.80
N ALA A 41 -11.75 -7.37 16.07
CA ALA A 41 -11.05 -8.58 16.45
C ALA A 41 -11.86 -9.82 16.03
N GLY A 42 -11.19 -10.76 15.35
CA GLY A 42 -11.81 -12.00 14.89
C GLY A 42 -12.60 -11.89 13.59
N LEU A 43 -12.78 -10.69 13.03
CA LEU A 43 -13.42 -10.53 11.72
C LEU A 43 -12.47 -11.01 10.61
N PRO A 44 -12.87 -12.00 9.78
CA PRO A 44 -12.04 -12.48 8.70
C PRO A 44 -11.91 -11.40 7.60
N THR A 45 -10.73 -11.31 7.01
CA THR A 45 -10.53 -10.52 5.79
C THR A 45 -10.96 -11.34 4.57
N PHE A 46 -11.30 -10.65 3.48
CA PHE A 46 -11.53 -11.32 2.20
C PHE A 46 -10.24 -11.97 1.72
N LYS A 47 -10.33 -13.21 1.23
CA LYS A 47 -9.22 -13.85 0.51
C LYS A 47 -9.08 -13.18 -0.85
N ILE A 48 -7.88 -12.73 -1.17
CA ILE A 48 -7.55 -12.08 -2.44
C ILE A 48 -6.46 -12.93 -3.07
N ALA A 49 -6.69 -13.36 -4.31
CA ALA A 49 -5.64 -14.02 -5.08
C ALA A 49 -4.49 -13.02 -5.29
N GLU A 50 -3.27 -13.43 -5.00
CA GLU A 50 -2.10 -12.62 -5.33
C GLU A 50 -2.06 -12.44 -6.85
N GLY A 51 -1.96 -11.17 -7.28
CA GLY A 51 -1.77 -10.86 -8.69
C GLY A 51 -0.36 -11.28 -9.12
N GLU A 52 -0.15 -11.39 -10.44
CA GLU A 52 1.18 -11.62 -10.99
C GLU A 52 2.14 -10.52 -10.52
N LEU A 53 3.29 -10.94 -9.99
CA LEU A 53 4.35 -10.03 -9.60
C LEU A 53 5.01 -9.48 -10.88
N ALA A 54 4.95 -8.17 -11.06
CA ALA A 54 5.72 -7.51 -12.10
C ALA A 54 7.16 -7.28 -11.61
N PHE A 55 8.13 -7.53 -12.48
CA PHE A 55 9.53 -7.19 -12.27
C PHE A 55 10.09 -6.48 -13.51
N LEU A 56 11.18 -5.73 -13.33
CA LEU A 56 11.85 -5.07 -14.44
C LEU A 56 12.79 -6.05 -15.12
N ALA A 57 12.62 -6.28 -16.42
CA ALA A 57 13.62 -6.95 -17.22
C ALA A 57 14.87 -6.05 -17.37
N PRO A 58 16.04 -6.60 -17.76
CA PRO A 58 17.26 -5.80 -17.91
C PRO A 58 17.10 -4.56 -18.80
N ASP A 59 16.28 -4.64 -19.85
CA ASP A 59 16.02 -3.49 -20.73
C ASP A 59 15.02 -2.49 -20.13
N ASP A 60 14.08 -2.94 -19.29
CA ASP A 60 13.22 -2.04 -18.51
C ASP A 60 14.03 -1.24 -17.49
N ILE A 61 15.07 -1.86 -16.90
CA ILE A 61 15.98 -1.18 -15.98
C ILE A 61 16.74 -0.07 -16.70
N LYS A 62 17.27 -0.33 -17.90
CA LYS A 62 17.96 0.70 -18.70
C LYS A 62 17.01 1.85 -19.01
N ARG A 63 15.82 1.53 -19.54
CA ARG A 63 14.79 2.53 -19.87
C ARG A 63 14.38 3.37 -18.67
N LEU A 64 14.25 2.75 -17.50
CA LEU A 64 13.96 3.45 -16.25
C LEU A 64 15.08 4.43 -15.89
N LEU A 65 16.34 3.97 -15.92
CA LEU A 65 17.48 4.80 -15.55
C LEU A 65 17.71 5.96 -16.53
N ASP A 66 17.50 5.76 -17.83
CA ASP A 66 17.57 6.83 -18.83
C ASP A 66 16.49 7.89 -18.56
N ALA A 67 15.24 7.48 -18.33
CA ALA A 67 14.17 8.40 -17.98
C ALA A 67 14.42 9.12 -16.63
N CYS A 68 15.05 8.46 -15.66
CA CYS A 68 15.45 9.09 -14.41
C CYS A 68 16.58 10.12 -14.61
N ALA A 69 17.49 9.91 -15.56
CA ALA A 69 18.57 10.83 -15.88
C ALA A 69 18.06 12.12 -16.54
N ASP A 70 16.99 12.03 -17.31
CA ASP A 70 16.34 13.18 -17.98
C ASP A 70 15.45 14.02 -17.04
N SER A 71 15.27 13.60 -15.79
CA SER A 71 14.43 14.29 -14.82
C SER A 71 15.06 15.58 -14.30
N GLN A 72 14.22 16.57 -13.97
CA GLN A 72 14.68 17.81 -13.31
C GLN A 72 15.19 17.58 -11.87
N SER A 73 14.84 16.45 -11.25
CA SER A 73 15.34 16.10 -9.92
C SER A 73 16.68 15.38 -10.02
N SER A 74 17.76 16.06 -9.62
CA SER A 74 19.13 15.51 -9.62
C SER A 74 19.27 14.26 -8.74
N SER A 75 18.42 14.10 -7.72
CA SER A 75 18.43 12.95 -6.81
C SER A 75 17.74 11.71 -7.38
N LEU A 76 16.86 11.85 -8.38
CA LEU A 76 16.00 10.75 -8.83
C LEU A 76 16.83 9.56 -9.36
N LEU A 77 17.80 9.82 -10.22
CA LEU A 77 18.68 8.78 -10.77
C LEU A 77 19.47 8.08 -9.66
N MET A 78 19.97 8.83 -8.68
CA MET A 78 20.74 8.29 -7.56
C MET A 78 19.87 7.35 -6.72
N ILE A 79 18.66 7.79 -6.37
CA ILE A 79 17.72 7.00 -5.57
C ILE A 79 17.32 5.73 -6.32
N ALA A 80 16.97 5.82 -7.61
CA ALA A 80 16.63 4.68 -8.43
C ALA A 80 17.76 3.63 -8.47
N LYS A 81 19.02 4.08 -8.63
CA LYS A 81 20.20 3.20 -8.58
C LYS A 81 20.35 2.52 -7.22
N ILE A 82 20.17 3.25 -6.11
CA ILE A 82 20.26 2.68 -4.75
C ILE A 82 19.17 1.62 -4.55
N CYS A 83 17.91 1.91 -4.93
CA CYS A 83 16.81 0.96 -4.84
C CYS A 83 17.08 -0.32 -5.64
N LEU A 84 17.58 -0.20 -6.88
CA LEU A 84 17.93 -1.35 -7.72
C LEU A 84 19.11 -2.17 -7.16
N ALA A 85 20.11 -1.51 -6.59
CA ALA A 85 21.33 -2.18 -6.10
C ALA A 85 21.14 -2.85 -4.72
N THR A 86 20.26 -2.31 -3.88
CA THR A 86 20.12 -2.73 -2.47
C THR A 86 18.77 -3.35 -2.13
N GLY A 87 17.78 -3.25 -3.03
CA GLY A 87 16.39 -3.60 -2.73
C GLY A 87 15.70 -2.63 -1.76
N ALA A 88 16.28 -1.44 -1.54
CA ALA A 88 15.66 -0.41 -0.71
C ALA A 88 14.29 0.01 -1.27
N ARG A 89 13.32 0.17 -0.37
CA ARG A 89 11.97 0.63 -0.72
C ARG A 89 11.95 2.15 -0.90
N TRP A 90 11.08 2.59 -1.79
CA TRP A 90 10.77 4.01 -1.99
C TRP A 90 9.78 4.45 -0.89
N SER A 91 10.23 5.28 0.06
CA SER A 91 9.40 5.80 1.16
C SER A 91 9.91 7.14 1.66
#